data_AF-A0AAW1UDH5-F1
#
_entry.id   AF-A0AAW1UDH5-F1
#
_cell.length_a   1.000
_cell.length_b   1.000
_cell.length_c   1.000
_cell.angle_alpha   90.00
_cell.angle_beta   90.00
_cell.angle_gamma   90.00
#
_symmetry.space_group_name_H-M   'P 1'
#
loop_
_entity.id
_entity.type
_entity.pdbx_description
1 polymer ?
#
loop_
_entity_poly.entity_id
_entity_poly.type
_entity_poly.pdbx_seq_one_letter_code
_entity_poly.pdbx_strand_id
1 'polypeptide(L)'
;MILRISEGYNYHECFSKRFEYFYEHLLLAIDKFMPEKEITVGKKYKHWFGSEILNAIKERNYKYRLWLLSNEEKDRLDYTKTRNNVTKLIRNQKYRYYRDQVDGNKNRPKEMWKEVNIRKK
;
A
#
# COMPACT_ATOMS: atom_id res chain seq x y z
N MET A 1 -67.78 -39.58 11.24
CA MET A 1 -66.36 -39.85 11.52
C MET A 1 -65.56 -38.80 10.75
N ILE A 2 -65.30 -37.65 11.37
CA ILE A 2 -64.63 -36.51 10.74
C ILE A 2 -63.15 -36.62 11.09
N LEU A 3 -62.32 -36.86 10.08
CA LEU A 3 -60.87 -36.93 10.23
C LEU A 3 -60.32 -35.53 10.51
N ARG A 4 -59.54 -35.41 11.60
CA ARG A 4 -58.80 -34.22 12.02
C ARG A 4 -57.79 -33.83 10.94
N ILE A 5 -57.85 -32.57 10.48
CA ILE A 5 -56.80 -31.96 9.67
C ILE A 5 -56.12 -30.86 10.49
N SER A 6 -54.79 -30.85 10.36
CA SER A 6 -53.79 -29.82 10.67
C SER A 6 -53.50 -29.52 12.14
N GLU A 7 -52.48 -30.19 12.68
CA GLU A 7 -51.57 -29.57 13.63
C GLU A 7 -50.85 -28.41 12.89
N GLY A 8 -51.14 -27.18 13.32
CA GLY A 8 -50.53 -25.98 12.78
C GLY A 8 -49.05 -25.94 13.14
N TYR A 9 -48.18 -26.19 12.16
CA TYR A 9 -46.77 -25.88 12.30
C TYR A 9 -46.62 -24.36 12.44
N ASN A 10 -46.07 -23.90 13.57
CA ASN A 10 -45.70 -22.50 13.77
C ASN A 10 -44.55 -22.16 12.81
N TYR A 11 -44.93 -21.71 11.62
CA TYR A 11 -44.03 -21.45 10.49
C TYR A 11 -42.94 -20.43 10.86
N HIS A 12 -43.24 -19.49 11.74
CA HIS A 12 -42.30 -18.48 12.23
C HIS A 12 -41.16 -19.10 13.06
N GLU A 13 -41.47 -20.03 13.95
CA GLU A 13 -40.45 -20.68 14.81
C GLU A 13 -39.52 -21.59 13.99
N CYS A 14 -40.09 -22.32 13.02
CA CYS A 14 -39.32 -23.16 12.10
C CYS A 14 -38.48 -22.35 11.10
N PHE A 15 -38.92 -21.14 10.73
CA PHE A 15 -38.13 -20.22 9.93
C PHE A 15 -36.95 -19.65 10.72
N SER A 16 -37.16 -19.21 11.97
CA SER A 16 -36.09 -18.69 12.84
C SER A 16 -34.97 -19.71 13.02
N LYS A 17 -35.31 -20.96 13.36
CA LYS A 17 -34.33 -22.03 13.57
C LYS A 17 -33.51 -22.35 12.33
N ARG A 18 -34.13 -22.33 11.14
CA ARG A 18 -33.43 -22.56 9.87
C ARG A 18 -32.50 -21.39 9.51
N PHE A 19 -32.94 -20.17 9.80
CA PHE A 19 -32.12 -18.98 9.58
C PHE A 19 -30.93 -18.94 10.53
N GLU A 20 -31.13 -19.23 11.81
CA GLU A 20 -30.05 -19.34 12.81
C GLU A 20 -29.02 -20.39 12.40
N TYR A 21 -29.48 -21.59 12.02
CA TYR A 21 -28.58 -22.65 11.54
C TYR A 21 -27.76 -22.20 10.32
N PHE A 22 -28.40 -21.56 9.34
CA PHE A 22 -27.70 -21.03 8.16
C PHE A 22 -26.68 -19.96 8.54
N TYR A 23 -27.07 -19.02 9.41
CA TYR A 23 -26.22 -17.91 9.85
C TYR A 23 -24.97 -18.40 10.59
N GLU A 24 -25.11 -19.35 11.50
CA GLU A 24 -23.99 -19.97 12.21
C GLU A 24 -23.01 -20.65 11.23
N HIS A 25 -23.52 -21.42 10.26
CA HIS A 25 -22.68 -22.10 9.29
C HIS A 25 -21.98 -21.13 8.33
N LEU A 26 -22.64 -20.01 8.01
CA LEU A 26 -22.05 -18.94 7.22
C LEU A 26 -20.90 -18.26 7.98
N LEU A 27 -21.09 -17.96 9.27
CA LEU A 27 -20.03 -17.37 10.11
C LEU A 27 -18.82 -18.31 10.22
N LEU A 28 -19.05 -19.61 10.45
CA LEU A 28 -17.97 -20.60 10.48
C LEU A 28 -17.20 -20.68 9.15
N ALA A 29 -17.90 -20.53 8.02
CA ALA A 29 -17.26 -20.49 6.71
C ALA A 29 -16.44 -19.20 6.52
N ILE A 30 -16.97 -18.05 6.95
CA ILE A 30 -16.26 -16.77 6.91
C ILE A 30 -14.99 -16.84 7.76
N ASP A 31 -15.07 -17.30 9.01
CA ASP A 31 -13.91 -17.38 9.89
C ASP A 31 -12.83 -18.34 9.36
N LYS A 32 -13.26 -19.46 8.75
CA LYS A 32 -12.34 -20.46 8.20
C LYS A 32 -11.63 -20.00 6.92
N PHE A 33 -12.37 -19.37 6.00
CA PHE A 33 -11.86 -19.06 4.65
C PHE A 33 -11.46 -17.59 4.48
N MET A 34 -11.95 -16.71 5.33
CA MET A 34 -11.69 -15.27 5.30
C MET A 34 -11.31 -14.76 6.71
N PRO A 35 -10.24 -15.31 7.33
CA PRO A 35 -9.79 -14.84 8.63
C PRO A 35 -9.41 -13.36 8.55
N GLU A 36 -9.72 -12.61 9.60
CA GLU A 36 -9.25 -11.23 9.74
C GLU A 36 -7.72 -11.22 9.74
N LYS A 37 -7.14 -10.41 8.84
CA LYS A 37 -5.69 -10.24 8.75
C LYS A 37 -5.34 -8.82 9.15
N GLU A 38 -4.51 -8.70 10.20
CA GLU A 38 -3.86 -7.44 10.51
C GLU A 38 -2.79 -7.15 9.45
N ILE A 39 -3.13 -6.29 8.49
CA ILE A 39 -2.17 -5.81 7.51
C ILE A 39 -1.39 -4.67 8.17
N THR A 40 -0.16 -4.96 8.59
CA THR A 40 0.78 -3.91 8.97
C THR A 40 1.24 -3.17 7.71
N VAL A 41 0.78 -1.94 7.54
CA VAL A 41 1.29 -1.06 6.49
C VAL A 41 2.69 -0.62 6.90
N GLY A 42 3.70 -1.36 6.45
CA GLY A 42 5.10 -0.99 6.64
C GLY A 42 5.38 0.41 6.06
N LYS A 43 6.48 1.05 6.51
CA LYS A 43 6.92 2.33 5.95
C LYS A 43 7.05 2.19 4.43
N LYS A 44 6.11 2.80 3.69
CA LYS A 44 6.01 2.71 2.23
C LYS A 44 7.26 3.21 1.51
N TYR A 45 8.03 4.07 2.17
CA TYR A 45 9.15 4.78 1.57
C TYR A 45 10.45 4.53 2.34
N LYS A 46 11.55 4.38 1.61
CA LYS A 46 12.90 4.26 2.19
C LYS A 46 13.23 5.53 2.98
N HIS A 47 14.11 5.44 3.97
CA HIS A 47 14.45 6.57 4.86
C HIS A 47 14.98 7.83 4.13
N TRP A 48 15.67 7.66 3.01
CA TRP A 48 16.12 8.78 2.17
C TRP A 48 15.02 9.41 1.32
N PHE A 49 13.82 8.84 1.28
CA PHE A 49 12.72 9.33 0.46
C PHE A 49 11.90 10.36 1.25
N GLY A 50 12.19 11.64 1.00
CA GLY A 50 11.51 12.77 1.62
C GLY A 50 10.34 13.33 0.80
N SER A 51 9.63 14.29 1.40
CA SER A 51 8.54 15.05 0.76
C SER A 51 9.00 15.82 -0.48
N GLU A 52 10.26 16.28 -0.51
CA GLU A 52 10.85 16.96 -1.66
C GLU A 52 10.87 16.09 -2.91
N ILE A 53 11.30 14.82 -2.79
CA ILE A 53 11.28 13.86 -3.90
C ILE A 53 9.86 13.59 -4.35
N LEU A 54 8.93 13.44 -3.40
CA LEU A 54 7.53 13.22 -3.71
C LEU A 54 6.93 14.40 -4.50
N ASN A 55 7.23 15.63 -4.09
CA ASN A 55 6.75 16.83 -4.77
C ASN A 55 7.37 16.96 -6.16
N ALA A 56 8.66 16.70 -6.32
CA ALA A 56 9.32 16.69 -7.62
C ALA A 56 8.73 15.61 -8.56
N ILE A 57 8.38 14.43 -8.03
CA ILE A 57 7.70 13.36 -8.77
C ILE A 57 6.30 13.81 -9.23
N LYS A 58 5.53 14.45 -8.34
CA LYS A 58 4.20 15.00 -8.67
C LYS A 58 4.29 16.03 -9.79
N GLU A 59 5.26 16.95 -9.68
CA GLU A 59 5.48 17.98 -10.70
C GLU A 59 5.87 17.38 -12.06
N ARG A 60 6.81 16.43 -12.08
CA ARG A 60 7.14 15.68 -13.30
C ARG A 60 5.91 15.02 -13.91
N ASN A 61 5.06 14.38 -13.10
CA ASN A 61 3.84 13.72 -13.60
C ASN A 61 2.84 14.73 -14.17
N TYR A 62 2.72 15.91 -13.56
CA TYR A 62 1.90 16.99 -14.09
C TYR A 62 2.43 17.47 -15.45
N LYS A 63 3.73 17.74 -15.57
CA LYS A 63 4.37 18.14 -16.83
C LYS A 63 4.27 17.08 -17.92
N TYR A 64 4.39 15.79 -17.55
CA TYR A 64 4.18 14.69 -18.49
C TYR A 64 2.75 14.69 -19.05
N ARG A 65 1.74 14.86 -18.19
CA ARG A 65 0.34 14.96 -18.63
C ARG A 65 0.09 16.18 -19.53
N LEU A 66 0.70 17.32 -19.21
CA LEU A 66 0.61 18.51 -20.06
C LEU A 66 1.19 18.25 -21.45
N TRP A 67 2.40 17.69 -21.53
CA TRP A 67 3.02 17.35 -22.80
C TRP A 67 2.17 16.37 -23.62
N LEU A 68 1.55 15.37 -22.99
CA LEU A 68 0.65 14.44 -23.68
C LEU A 68 -0.61 15.12 -24.24
N LEU A 69 -1.08 16.22 -23.63
CA LEU A 69 -2.26 16.96 -24.07
C LEU A 69 -1.94 17.98 -25.15
N SER A 70 -0.86 18.75 -24.98
CA SER A 70 -0.49 19.82 -25.91
C SER A 70 0.25 19.31 -27.14
N ASN A 71 1.02 18.23 -26.98
CA ASN A 71 1.97 17.71 -27.96
C ASN A 71 2.99 18.75 -28.46
N GLU A 72 3.26 19.78 -27.65
CA GLU A 72 4.21 20.85 -27.97
C GLU A 72 5.63 20.49 -27.53
N GLU A 73 6.63 20.89 -28.32
CA GLU A 73 8.04 20.67 -27.99
C GLU A 73 8.46 21.42 -26.71
N LYS A 74 7.85 22.57 -26.42
CA LYS A 74 8.10 23.31 -25.18
C LYS A 74 7.75 22.48 -23.94
N ASP A 75 6.58 21.85 -23.94
CA ASP A 75 6.13 21.01 -22.81
C ASP A 75 6.95 19.73 -22.71
N ARG A 76 7.39 19.18 -23.85
CA ARG A 76 8.35 18.07 -23.88
C ARG A 76 9.68 18.44 -23.22
N LEU A 77 10.22 19.62 -23.52
CA LEU A 77 11.45 20.13 -22.91
C LEU A 77 11.28 20.34 -21.41
N ASP A 78 10.15 20.90 -20.97
CA ASP A 78 9.85 21.10 -19.55
C ASP A 78 9.69 19.77 -18.80
N TYR A 79 9.02 18.78 -19.40
CA TYR A 79 8.98 17.42 -18.87
C TYR A 79 10.39 16.81 -18.77
N THR A 80 11.23 17.00 -19.78
CA THR A 80 12.60 16.44 -19.80
C THR A 80 13.46 17.07 -18.70
N LYS A 81 13.37 18.39 -18.51
CA LYS A 81 14.05 19.10 -17.41
C LYS A 81 13.59 18.59 -16.05
N THR A 82 12.28 18.51 -15.82
CA THR A 82 11.74 18.05 -14.53
C THR A 82 12.06 16.58 -14.26
N ARG A 83 12.03 15.71 -15.27
CA ARG A 83 12.48 14.30 -15.17
C ARG A 83 13.94 14.22 -14.71
N ASN A 84 14.84 14.96 -15.36
CA ASN A 84 16.25 14.96 -15.02
C ASN A 84 16.50 15.53 -13.61
N ASN A 85 15.75 16.55 -13.22
CA ASN A 85 15.79 17.09 -11.86
C ASN A 85 15.40 16.03 -10.82
N VAL A 86 14.30 15.29 -11.04
CA VAL A 86 13.90 14.19 -10.15
C VAL A 86 15.00 13.14 -10.04
N THR A 87 15.61 12.72 -11.14
CA THR A 87 16.72 11.76 -11.12
C THR A 87 17.91 12.28 -10.32
N LYS A 88 18.30 13.55 -10.52
CA LYS A 88 19.38 14.20 -9.78
C LYS A 88 19.06 14.26 -8.29
N LEU A 89 17.85 14.68 -7.94
CA LEU A 89 17.40 14.80 -6.56
C LEU A 89 17.43 13.45 -5.82
N ILE A 90 16.90 12.39 -6.45
CA ILE A 90 16.93 11.04 -5.88
C ILE A 90 18.37 10.58 -5.64
N ARG A 91 19.27 10.81 -6.60
CA ARG A 91 20.69 10.45 -6.47
C ARG A 91 21.36 11.20 -5.32
N ASN A 92 21.13 12.51 -5.25
CA ASN A 92 21.70 13.36 -4.20
C ASN A 92 21.19 12.98 -2.82
N GLN A 93 19.89 12.74 -2.66
CA GLN A 93 19.31 12.43 -1.36
C GLN A 93 19.72 11.05 -0.87
N LYS A 94 19.81 10.06 -1.77
CA LYS A 94 20.41 8.76 -1.46
C LYS A 94 21.85 8.93 -0.99
N TYR A 95 22.67 9.65 -1.77
CA TYR A 95 24.06 9.86 -1.42
C TYR A 95 24.22 10.54 -0.06
N ARG A 96 23.50 11.64 0.20
CA ARG A 96 23.51 12.36 1.48
C ARG A 96 23.14 11.44 2.62
N TYR A 97 22.00 10.75 2.53
CA TYR A 97 21.55 9.84 3.58
C TYR A 97 22.62 8.79 3.93
N TYR A 98 23.15 8.07 2.95
CA TYR A 98 24.15 7.04 3.22
C TYR A 98 25.48 7.60 3.67
N ARG A 99 25.89 8.76 3.16
CA ARG A 99 27.07 9.49 3.65
C ARG A 99 26.90 9.82 5.13
N ASP A 100 25.77 10.39 5.52
CA ASP A 100 25.48 10.79 6.90
C ASP A 100 25.41 9.58 7.84
N GLN A 101 24.85 8.45 7.37
CA GLN A 101 24.86 7.19 8.13
C GLN A 101 26.28 6.63 8.35
N VAL A 102 27.13 6.68 7.32
CA VAL A 102 28.53 6.25 7.43
C VAL A 102 29.32 7.19 8.34
N ASP A 103 29.16 8.51 8.16
CA ASP A 103 29.83 9.54 8.95
C ASP A 103 29.42 9.48 10.44
N GLY A 104 28.13 9.25 10.72
CA GLY A 104 27.61 9.09 12.09
C GLY A 104 28.04 7.80 12.79
N ASN A 105 28.31 6.73 12.03
CA ASN A 105 28.68 5.42 12.56
C ASN A 105 30.19 5.13 12.48
N LYS A 106 31.04 6.13 12.24
CA LYS A 106 32.51 5.97 12.16
C LYS A 106 33.12 5.23 13.35
N ASN A 107 32.60 5.50 14.55
CA ASN A 107 33.08 4.88 15.80
C ASN A 107 32.42 3.53 16.09
N ARG A 108 31.51 3.05 15.22
CA ARG A 108 30.74 1.82 15.39
C ARG A 108 30.84 0.94 14.13
N PRO A 109 31.96 0.22 13.95
CA PRO A 109 32.23 -0.55 12.73
C PRO A 109 31.12 -1.54 12.37
N LYS A 110 30.53 -2.22 13.38
CA LYS A 110 29.42 -3.17 13.18
C LYS A 110 28.18 -2.52 12.56
N GLU A 111 27.82 -1.31 13.00
CA GLU A 111 26.65 -0.57 12.47
C GLU A 111 26.95 -0.02 11.07
N MET A 112 28.16 0.48 10.86
CA MET A 112 28.62 0.93 9.54
C MET A 112 28.56 -0.19 8.48
N TRP A 113 29.05 -1.39 8.80
CA TRP A 113 29.02 -2.53 7.86
C TRP A 113 27.60 -3.02 7.56
N LYS A 114 26.65 -2.89 8.49
CA LYS A 114 25.23 -3.17 8.22
C LYS A 114 24.69 -2.23 7.14
N GLU A 115 24.94 -0.93 7.28
CA GLU A 115 24.51 0.08 6.29
C GLU A 115 25.15 -0.12 4.91
N VAL A 116 26.44 -0.48 4.85
CA VAL A 116 27.15 -0.76 3.59
C VAL A 116 26.61 -2.00 2.88
N ASN A 117 26.27 -3.07 3.62
CA ASN A 117 25.77 -4.30 3.03
C ASN A 117 24.32 -4.18 2.50
N ILE A 118 23.49 -3.31 3.11
CA ILE A 118 22.14 -3.00 2.59
C ILE A 118 22.20 -2.40 1.18
N ARG A 119 23.30 -1.71 0.81
CA ARG A 119 23.49 -1.09 -0.50
C ARG A 119 23.69 -2.10 -1.65
N LYS A 120 24.09 -3.34 -1.36
CA LYS A 120 24.39 -4.38 -2.37
C LYS A 120 23.15 -5.17 -2.84
N LYS A 121 22.01 -5.03 -2.15
CA LYS A 121 20.72 -5.65 -2.50
C LYS A 121 19.82 -4.66 -3.25
#